data_AF-A7RUX4-F1
#
_entry.id   AF-A7RUX4-F1
#
_cell.length_a   1.000
_cell.length_b   1.000
_cell.length_c   1.000
_cell.angle_alpha   90.00
_cell.angle_beta   90.00
_cell.angle_gamma   90.00
#
_symmetry.space_group_name_H-M   'P 1'
#
loop_
_entity.id
_entity.type
_entity.pdbx_description
1 polymer ?
#
loop_
_entity_poly.entity_id
_entity_poly.type
_entity_poly.pdbx_seq_one_letter_code
_entity_poly.pdbx_strand_id
1 'polypeptide(L)'
;TIEHLAEGTPIIKIGSTSNAIMKEFIEAVGDSIRTLPAYRDRGITYRKDEVFVDVDDTCHALLDGTGNVKKLGGRVQVKIRAFVTGDPECQLVLNDIVVKEREEARLRGELKPQRIHHWINLQHCQFHKCVDVSAFNESHSIVFHPLDACTFELLRFRSNLKKPLPLYVKSSITLHSEQRIELRAEIQLCQETKMAKYARNNVVFQLPIPETWVPLFRTAKLFGREKSIKSSKGKQAAGIKSRLKHSRCSIAASLGTAKYEPEYSAIVWRIDKLPLIQSNIPVDAPQTLTCLLELPAGLEVPDDYQPHAEVEYDVSYVLLSDTTVIAVKVSNKNIPEKWVCYRALYHYHIEVDVCRGSSGPIRDVGCTQQ
;
A
#
# COMPACT_ATOMS: atom_id res chain seq x y z
N THR A 1 18.11 8.94 27.14
CA THR A 1 16.81 8.42 26.67
C THR A 1 16.85 6.93 26.91
N ILE A 2 15.83 6.33 27.56
CA ILE A 2 15.75 4.87 27.67
C ILE A 2 15.20 4.40 26.33
N GLU A 3 15.96 3.61 25.58
CA GLU A 3 15.49 3.02 24.32
C GLU A 3 15.05 1.58 24.62
N HIS A 4 13.77 1.28 24.37
CA HIS A 4 13.28 -0.09 24.37
C HIS A 4 13.73 -0.76 23.07
N LEU A 5 14.73 -1.64 23.17
CA LEU A 5 15.20 -2.44 22.05
C LEU A 5 14.31 -3.66 21.89
N ALA A 6 13.83 -3.89 20.67
CA ALA A 6 13.06 -5.09 20.36
C ALA A 6 14.00 -6.29 20.31
N GLU A 7 13.88 -7.19 21.28
CA GLU A 7 14.51 -8.51 21.23
C GLU A 7 13.48 -9.54 20.77
N GLY A 8 13.73 -10.18 19.63
CA GLY A 8 12.86 -11.21 19.08
C GLY A 8 13.67 -12.47 18.77
N THR A 9 13.25 -13.61 19.32
CA THR A 9 13.78 -14.91 18.89
C THR A 9 12.90 -15.44 17.77
N PRO A 10 13.44 -15.68 16.56
CA PRO A 10 12.63 -16.24 15.48
C PRO A 10 12.18 -17.66 15.83
N ILE A 11 10.89 -17.84 16.04
CA ILE A 11 10.31 -19.15 16.40
C ILE A 11 10.21 -20.04 15.16
N ILE A 12 9.75 -19.46 14.03
CA ILE A 12 9.58 -20.16 12.75
C ILE A 12 10.01 -19.23 11.62
N LYS A 13 10.66 -19.78 10.58
CA LYS A 13 10.91 -19.09 9.31
C LYS A 13 10.06 -19.73 8.23
N ILE A 14 9.25 -18.92 7.56
CA ILE A 14 8.33 -19.36 6.51
C ILE A 14 8.70 -18.62 5.23
N GLY A 15 8.69 -19.34 4.12
CA GLY A 15 8.96 -18.78 2.80
C GLY A 15 8.04 -19.40 1.77
N SER A 16 7.68 -18.60 0.77
CA SER A 16 6.93 -19.04 -0.40
C SER A 16 7.53 -18.36 -1.64
N THR A 17 7.45 -19.02 -2.78
CA THR A 17 7.79 -18.45 -4.08
C THR A 17 6.68 -17.56 -4.64
N SER A 18 5.55 -17.43 -3.94
CA SER A 18 4.44 -16.54 -4.32
C SER A 18 4.25 -15.44 -3.29
N ASN A 19 4.31 -14.20 -3.74
CA ASN A 19 4.04 -13.03 -2.90
C ASN A 19 2.60 -13.03 -2.39
N ALA A 20 1.63 -13.43 -3.23
CA ALA A 20 0.21 -13.50 -2.85
C ALA A 20 -0.01 -14.46 -1.67
N ILE A 21 0.57 -15.66 -1.74
CA ILE A 21 0.50 -16.65 -0.65
C ILE A 21 1.12 -16.09 0.64
N MET A 22 2.25 -15.38 0.55
CA MET A 22 2.86 -14.77 1.74
C MET A 22 1.97 -13.67 2.35
N LYS A 23 1.30 -12.86 1.53
CA LYS A 23 0.38 -11.81 2.01
C LYS A 23 -0.82 -12.43 2.71
N GLU A 24 -1.48 -13.40 2.08
CA GLU A 24 -2.61 -14.13 2.67
C GLU A 24 -2.23 -14.80 3.99
N PHE A 25 -1.05 -15.43 4.04
CA PHE A 25 -0.52 -16.02 5.26
C PHE A 25 -0.31 -14.99 6.38
N ILE A 26 0.29 -13.83 6.07
CA ILE A 26 0.51 -12.75 7.06
C ILE A 26 -0.82 -12.23 7.59
N GLU A 27 -1.82 -12.01 6.71
CA GLU A 27 -3.15 -11.58 7.13
C GLU A 27 -3.84 -12.62 8.02
N ALA A 28 -3.84 -13.90 7.61
CA ALA A 28 -4.45 -15.00 8.37
C ALA A 28 -3.81 -15.19 9.75
N VAL A 29 -2.48 -15.10 9.84
CA VAL A 29 -1.75 -15.15 11.12
C VAL A 29 -2.10 -13.94 11.99
N GLY A 30 -2.12 -12.73 11.41
CA GLY A 30 -2.50 -11.52 12.14
C GLY A 30 -3.92 -11.60 12.72
N ASP A 31 -4.87 -12.10 11.93
CA ASP A 31 -6.25 -12.32 12.36
C ASP A 31 -6.35 -13.37 13.48
N SER A 32 -5.60 -14.46 13.35
CA SER A 32 -5.52 -15.49 14.38
C SER A 32 -4.97 -14.93 15.70
N ILE A 33 -3.82 -14.24 15.65
CA ILE A 33 -3.16 -13.65 16.83
C ILE A 33 -4.09 -12.68 17.56
N ARG A 34 -4.84 -11.83 16.84
CA ARG A 34 -5.76 -10.86 17.48
C ARG A 34 -6.87 -11.55 18.30
N THR A 35 -7.25 -12.76 17.91
CA THR A 35 -8.33 -13.52 18.57
C THR A 35 -7.85 -14.44 19.68
N LEU A 36 -6.53 -14.60 19.85
CA LEU A 36 -5.97 -15.39 20.93
C LEU A 36 -6.24 -14.76 22.31
N PRO A 37 -6.30 -15.55 23.38
CA PRO A 37 -6.43 -15.03 24.74
C PRO A 37 -5.31 -14.05 25.09
N ALA A 38 -5.67 -12.96 25.76
CA ALA A 38 -4.71 -12.01 26.30
C ALA A 38 -4.18 -12.51 27.65
N TYR A 39 -2.87 -12.45 27.84
CA TYR A 39 -2.22 -12.77 29.11
C TYR A 39 -1.20 -11.68 29.43
N ARG A 40 -1.17 -11.25 30.70
CA ARG A 40 -0.24 -10.26 31.23
C ARG A 40 0.32 -10.78 32.55
N ASP A 41 1.64 -10.81 32.67
CA ASP A 41 2.31 -11.24 33.89
C ASP A 41 2.06 -10.27 35.06
N ARG A 42 2.08 -10.82 36.28
CA ARG A 42 1.94 -10.00 37.50
C ARG A 42 3.28 -9.39 37.89
N GLY A 43 3.23 -8.21 38.51
CA GLY A 43 4.43 -7.58 39.08
C GLY A 43 5.36 -6.93 38.05
N ILE A 44 4.90 -6.70 36.82
CA ILE A 44 5.65 -5.96 35.80
C ILE A 44 5.94 -4.54 36.30
N THR A 45 7.18 -4.10 36.19
CA THR A 45 7.60 -2.73 36.55
C THR A 45 8.50 -2.16 35.47
N TYR A 46 8.27 -0.89 35.14
CA TYR A 46 9.10 -0.15 34.21
C TYR A 46 9.71 1.06 34.91
N ARG A 47 10.94 1.43 34.52
CA ARG A 47 11.57 2.67 34.98
C ARG A 47 10.80 3.90 34.51
N LYS A 48 10.14 3.77 33.37
CA LYS A 48 9.37 4.83 32.71
C LYS A 48 8.24 4.16 31.95
N ASP A 49 7.01 4.60 32.20
CA ASP A 49 5.84 4.08 31.51
C ASP A 49 5.71 4.77 30.14
N GLU A 50 5.49 4.00 29.08
CA GLU A 50 5.37 4.49 27.69
C GLU A 50 4.28 3.74 26.92
N VAL A 51 3.55 4.45 26.06
CA VAL A 51 2.53 3.87 25.18
C VAL A 51 2.70 4.39 23.75
N PHE A 52 2.70 3.47 22.80
CA PHE A 52 2.80 3.75 21.38
C PHE A 52 1.52 3.28 20.69
N VAL A 53 0.95 4.12 19.84
CA VAL A 53 -0.22 3.81 19.02
C VAL A 53 0.13 4.01 17.56
N ASP A 54 0.02 2.94 16.77
CA ASP A 54 0.19 3.00 15.32
C ASP A 54 -1.18 2.88 14.66
N VAL A 55 -1.55 3.86 13.84
CA VAL A 55 -2.79 3.85 13.06
C VAL A 55 -2.44 3.62 11.59
N ASP A 56 -2.72 2.40 11.12
CA ASP A 56 -2.57 1.97 9.75
C ASP A 56 -3.92 2.11 9.02
N ASP A 57 -4.02 3.06 8.09
CA ASP A 57 -5.21 3.32 7.28
C ASP A 57 -5.03 2.77 5.87
N THR A 58 -5.64 1.61 5.61
CA THR A 58 -5.50 0.90 4.35
C THR A 58 -6.66 1.24 3.41
N CYS A 59 -6.33 1.74 2.23
CA CYS A 59 -7.25 2.03 1.14
C CYS A 59 -7.13 0.95 0.06
N HIS A 60 -8.26 0.33 -0.29
CA HIS A 60 -8.38 -0.57 -1.43
C HIS A 60 -9.22 0.11 -2.51
N ALA A 61 -8.65 0.28 -3.70
CA ALA A 61 -9.34 0.86 -4.84
C ALA A 61 -9.38 -0.11 -6.02
N LEU A 62 -10.54 -0.21 -6.67
CA LEU A 62 -10.70 -0.85 -7.97
C LEU A 62 -10.83 0.22 -9.03
N LEU A 63 -9.91 0.25 -9.99
CA LEU A 63 -9.87 1.21 -11.09
C LEU A 63 -10.23 0.54 -12.41
N ASP A 64 -10.90 1.27 -13.30
CA ASP A 64 -11.02 0.89 -14.70
C ASP A 64 -9.70 1.11 -15.46
N GLY A 65 -9.59 0.64 -16.71
CA GLY A 65 -8.36 0.79 -17.52
C GLY A 65 -8.00 2.23 -17.88
N THR A 66 -8.98 3.13 -17.79
CA THR A 66 -8.78 4.57 -17.92
C THR A 66 -8.42 5.26 -16.59
N GLY A 67 -8.31 4.52 -15.48
CA GLY A 67 -7.92 5.02 -14.16
C GLY A 67 -9.06 5.63 -13.34
N ASN A 68 -10.33 5.50 -13.72
CA ASN A 68 -11.45 5.95 -12.88
C ASN A 68 -11.74 4.95 -11.77
N VAL A 69 -12.17 5.47 -10.61
CA VAL A 69 -12.50 4.64 -9.45
C VAL A 69 -13.87 3.97 -9.64
N LYS A 70 -13.90 2.64 -9.74
CA LYS A 70 -15.13 1.83 -9.70
C LYS A 70 -15.60 1.53 -8.29
N LYS A 71 -14.65 1.21 -7.39
CA LYS A 71 -14.93 0.85 -6.00
C LYS A 71 -13.81 1.35 -5.09
N LEU A 72 -14.19 1.82 -3.91
CA LEU A 72 -13.29 2.29 -2.88
C LEU A 72 -13.68 1.69 -1.53
N GLY A 73 -12.71 1.18 -0.78
CA GLY A 73 -12.92 0.64 0.56
C GLY A 73 -11.78 1.02 1.49
N GLY A 74 -12.13 1.41 2.72
CA GLY A 74 -11.15 1.70 3.77
C GLY A 74 -11.18 0.68 4.89
N ARG A 75 -10.00 0.32 5.39
CA ARG A 75 -9.80 -0.51 6.58
C ARG A 75 -8.76 0.17 7.47
N VAL A 76 -9.16 0.54 8.69
CA VAL A 76 -8.26 1.11 9.67
C VAL A 76 -7.90 0.04 10.69
N GLN A 77 -6.61 -0.10 10.98
CA GLN A 77 -6.07 -0.95 12.04
C GLN A 77 -5.34 -0.07 13.04
N VAL A 78 -5.73 -0.16 14.31
CA VAL A 78 -5.08 0.51 15.42
C VAL A 78 -4.28 -0.54 16.20
N LYS A 79 -2.96 -0.39 16.16
CA LYS A 79 -2.01 -1.24 16.90
C LYS A 79 -1.51 -0.48 18.12
N ILE A 80 -1.30 -1.21 19.19
CA ILE A 80 -0.78 -0.65 20.43
C ILE A 80 0.44 -1.44 20.91
N ARG A 81 1.38 -0.71 21.50
CA ARG A 81 2.50 -1.26 22.26
C ARG A 81 2.63 -0.48 23.56
N ALA A 82 2.64 -1.17 24.69
CA ALA A 82 2.64 -0.55 26.01
C ALA A 82 3.75 -1.13 26.89
N PHE A 83 4.49 -0.23 27.53
CA PHE A 83 5.43 -0.51 28.61
C PHE A 83 4.87 0.19 29.85
N VAL A 84 3.92 -0.45 30.55
CA VAL A 84 3.21 0.16 31.68
C VAL A 84 3.34 -0.69 32.92
N THR A 85 3.62 -0.05 34.06
CA THR A 85 3.84 -0.75 35.33
C THR A 85 2.53 -1.34 35.86
N GLY A 86 2.56 -2.58 36.35
CA GLY A 86 1.39 -3.28 36.86
C GLY A 86 0.42 -3.74 35.77
N ASP A 87 -0.87 -3.71 36.08
CA ASP A 87 -1.97 -4.08 35.18
C ASP A 87 -3.03 -2.95 35.12
N PRO A 88 -2.69 -1.79 34.53
CA PRO A 88 -3.61 -0.66 34.49
C PRO A 88 -4.67 -0.83 33.39
N GLU A 89 -5.90 -0.48 33.74
CA GLU A 89 -6.94 -0.20 32.75
C GLU A 89 -6.51 1.00 31.89
N CYS A 90 -6.63 0.83 30.57
CA CYS A 90 -6.30 1.81 29.56
C CYS A 90 -7.55 2.15 28.73
N GLN A 91 -7.65 3.40 28.27
CA GLN A 91 -8.72 3.86 27.38
C GLN A 91 -8.14 4.51 26.13
N LEU A 92 -8.51 4.02 24.96
CA LEU A 92 -8.23 4.67 23.68
C LEU A 92 -9.42 5.55 23.28
N VAL A 93 -9.16 6.82 23.02
CA VAL A 93 -10.18 7.78 22.57
C VAL A 93 -9.87 8.19 21.13
N LEU A 94 -10.78 7.86 20.22
CA LEU A 94 -10.76 8.28 18.83
C LEU A 94 -11.80 9.38 18.58
N ASN A 95 -11.71 10.08 17.46
CA ASN A 95 -12.70 11.06 16.97
C ASN A 95 -14.01 10.42 16.47
N ASP A 96 -14.62 9.57 17.29
CA ASP A 96 -15.88 8.90 17.02
C ASP A 96 -17.09 9.86 17.16
N ILE A 97 -17.88 9.96 16.10
CA ILE A 97 -19.09 10.79 16.05
C ILE A 97 -20.12 10.38 17.11
N VAL A 98 -20.22 9.09 17.44
CA VAL A 98 -21.22 8.60 18.40
C VAL A 98 -20.90 9.11 19.81
N VAL A 99 -19.61 9.12 20.17
CA VAL A 99 -19.13 9.68 21.46
C VAL A 99 -19.43 11.18 21.53
N LYS A 100 -19.21 11.91 20.42
CA LYS A 100 -19.50 13.34 20.33
C LYS A 100 -20.98 13.65 20.54
N GLU A 101 -21.86 12.98 19.80
CA GLU A 101 -23.31 13.17 19.87
C GLU A 101 -23.86 12.88 21.28
N ARG A 102 -23.34 11.83 21.94
CA ARG A 102 -23.68 11.50 23.33
C ARG A 102 -23.29 12.61 24.31
N GLU A 103 -22.07 13.16 24.19
CA GLU A 103 -21.64 14.26 25.06
C GLU A 103 -22.44 15.54 24.81
N GLU A 104 -22.77 15.86 23.56
CA GLU A 104 -23.63 17.00 23.20
C GLU A 104 -25.04 16.87 23.81
N ALA A 105 -25.62 15.67 23.76
CA ALA A 105 -26.90 15.37 24.39
C ALA A 105 -26.84 15.50 25.92
N ARG A 106 -25.77 15.00 26.56
CA ARG A 106 -25.57 15.10 28.02
C ARG A 106 -25.46 16.55 28.49
N LEU A 107 -24.79 17.39 27.69
CA LEU A 107 -24.58 18.82 27.98
C LEU A 107 -25.75 19.70 27.54
N ARG A 108 -26.88 19.13 27.10
CA ARG A 108 -28.08 19.85 26.64
C ARG A 108 -27.77 20.96 25.61
N GLY A 109 -26.78 20.74 24.74
CA GLY A 109 -26.40 21.70 23.70
C GLY A 109 -25.47 22.83 24.15
N GLU A 110 -24.90 22.80 25.36
CA GLU A 110 -23.80 23.68 25.73
C GLU A 110 -22.54 23.36 24.90
N LEU A 111 -22.28 24.19 23.89
CA LEU A 111 -21.21 23.99 22.91
C LEU A 111 -19.85 24.39 23.51
N LYS A 112 -19.02 23.41 23.90
CA LYS A 112 -17.58 23.67 24.05
C LYS A 112 -16.96 23.79 22.66
N PRO A 113 -16.07 24.75 22.38
CA PRO A 113 -15.37 24.82 21.11
C PRO A 113 -14.51 23.56 20.95
N GLN A 114 -14.98 22.62 20.12
CA GLN A 114 -14.25 21.41 19.79
C GLN A 114 -13.20 21.74 18.73
N ARG A 115 -11.94 21.41 19.01
CA ARG A 115 -10.81 21.59 18.09
C ARG A 115 -10.75 20.50 17.00
N ILE A 116 -11.74 19.59 16.96
CA ILE A 116 -11.78 18.43 16.07
C ILE A 116 -12.74 18.74 14.92
N HIS A 117 -12.20 18.83 13.72
CA HIS A 117 -12.95 19.24 12.52
C HIS A 117 -13.51 18.05 11.72
N HIS A 118 -13.00 16.84 11.93
CA HIS A 118 -13.42 15.64 11.20
C HIS A 118 -13.77 14.54 12.21
N TRP A 119 -14.98 14.00 12.09
CA TRP A 119 -15.50 12.93 12.92
C TRP A 119 -15.66 11.68 12.07
N ILE A 120 -15.29 10.54 12.65
CA ILE A 120 -15.40 9.23 12.01
C ILE A 120 -16.55 8.45 12.61
N ASN A 121 -17.09 7.48 11.85
CA ASN A 121 -18.06 6.53 12.37
C ASN A 121 -17.38 5.16 12.45
N LEU A 122 -17.26 4.64 13.67
CA LEU A 122 -16.68 3.32 13.94
C LEU A 122 -17.69 2.23 13.60
N GLN A 123 -17.58 1.64 12.41
CA GLN A 123 -18.47 0.57 11.92
C GLN A 123 -17.72 -0.76 11.74
N HIS A 124 -18.43 -1.87 12.01
CA HIS A 124 -17.89 -3.23 11.87
C HIS A 124 -16.57 -3.44 12.65
N CYS A 125 -16.52 -2.90 13.87
CA CYS A 125 -15.35 -3.00 14.73
C CYS A 125 -15.04 -4.46 15.09
N GLN A 126 -13.77 -4.82 14.96
CA GLN A 126 -13.20 -6.07 15.39
C GLN A 126 -12.12 -5.77 16.41
N PHE A 127 -12.31 -6.26 17.63
CA PHE A 127 -11.43 -5.96 18.75
C PHE A 127 -10.47 -7.11 19.03
N HIS A 128 -9.36 -6.79 19.69
CA HIS A 128 -8.56 -7.77 20.42
C HIS A 128 -9.34 -8.31 21.62
N LYS A 129 -8.99 -9.51 22.09
CA LYS A 129 -9.63 -10.13 23.26
C LYS A 129 -9.46 -9.37 24.58
N CYS A 130 -8.53 -8.42 24.65
CA CYS A 130 -8.30 -7.64 25.87
C CYS A 130 -9.21 -6.41 26.00
N VAL A 131 -10.03 -6.11 24.98
CA VAL A 131 -10.95 -4.97 24.99
C VAL A 131 -12.26 -5.38 25.64
N ASP A 132 -12.78 -4.51 26.51
CA ASP A 132 -14.13 -4.62 27.04
C ASP A 132 -15.15 -4.21 25.97
N VAL A 133 -15.68 -5.22 25.28
CA VAL A 133 -16.69 -5.06 24.24
C VAL A 133 -18.03 -4.59 24.82
N SER A 134 -18.34 -4.91 26.08
CA SER A 134 -19.58 -4.45 26.75
C SER A 134 -19.55 -2.93 26.95
N ALA A 135 -18.42 -2.40 27.45
CA ALA A 135 -18.22 -0.96 27.58
C ALA A 135 -18.33 -0.22 26.22
N PHE A 136 -17.83 -0.84 25.13
CA PHE A 136 -17.99 -0.28 23.79
C PHE A 136 -19.44 -0.30 23.32
N ASN A 137 -20.18 -1.40 23.50
CA ASN A 137 -21.59 -1.48 23.09
C ASN A 137 -22.48 -0.51 23.87
N GLU A 138 -22.20 -0.30 25.15
CA GLU A 138 -22.98 0.60 26.00
C GLU A 138 -22.63 2.07 25.80
N SER A 139 -21.36 2.38 25.50
CA SER A 139 -20.86 3.77 25.58
C SER A 139 -19.86 4.20 24.52
N HIS A 140 -19.56 3.33 23.55
CA HIS A 140 -18.49 3.54 22.56
C HIS A 140 -17.11 3.80 23.21
N SER A 141 -16.93 3.34 24.45
CA SER A 141 -15.68 3.47 25.18
C SER A 141 -14.77 2.28 24.87
N ILE A 142 -13.59 2.53 24.29
CA ILE A 142 -12.59 1.49 24.00
C ILE A 142 -11.69 1.36 25.23
N VAL A 143 -12.08 0.49 26.15
CA VAL A 143 -11.36 0.20 27.40
C VAL A 143 -10.70 -1.16 27.31
N PHE A 144 -9.47 -1.31 27.79
CA PHE A 144 -8.72 -2.55 27.71
C PHE A 144 -7.57 -2.61 28.73
N HIS A 145 -7.10 -3.82 29.00
CA HIS A 145 -5.84 -4.07 29.71
C HIS A 145 -4.77 -4.46 28.67
N PRO A 146 -3.68 -3.70 28.52
CA PRO A 146 -2.72 -3.91 27.44
C PRO A 146 -1.91 -5.20 27.61
N LEU A 147 -1.50 -5.83 26.51
CA LEU A 147 -0.40 -6.80 26.54
C LEU A 147 0.92 -6.10 26.86
N ASP A 148 1.89 -6.85 27.38
CA ASP A 148 3.16 -6.30 27.83
C ASP A 148 4.24 -6.33 26.76
N ALA A 149 4.94 -5.21 26.58
CA ALA A 149 6.15 -5.09 25.75
C ALA A 149 6.05 -5.58 24.29
N CYS A 150 4.85 -5.84 23.76
CA CYS A 150 4.63 -6.30 22.39
C CYS A 150 3.70 -5.38 21.61
N THR A 151 3.87 -5.33 20.29
CA THR A 151 2.90 -4.69 19.39
C THR A 151 1.82 -5.67 19.00
N PHE A 152 0.55 -5.31 19.21
CA PHE A 152 -0.60 -6.10 18.77
C PHE A 152 -1.70 -5.20 18.19
N GLU A 153 -2.57 -5.79 17.38
CA GLU A 153 -3.73 -5.09 16.82
C GLU A 153 -4.85 -5.03 17.88
N LEU A 154 -5.14 -3.82 18.38
CA LEU A 154 -6.17 -3.58 19.39
C LEU A 154 -7.58 -3.53 18.79
N LEU A 155 -7.70 -2.85 17.65
CA LEU A 155 -8.96 -2.56 16.98
C LEU A 155 -8.75 -2.51 15.47
N ARG A 156 -9.69 -3.07 14.72
CA ARG A 156 -9.85 -2.88 13.27
C ARG A 156 -11.28 -2.51 12.95
N PHE A 157 -11.48 -1.56 12.05
CA PHE A 157 -12.81 -1.16 11.61
C PHE A 157 -12.80 -0.76 10.13
N ARG A 158 -13.98 -0.78 9.50
CA ARG A 158 -14.15 -0.31 8.12
C ARG A 158 -14.41 1.19 8.13
N SER A 159 -13.81 1.88 7.17
CA SER A 159 -14.01 3.32 6.98
C SER A 159 -14.60 3.61 5.60
N ASN A 160 -15.56 4.54 5.58
CA ASN A 160 -16.17 5.03 4.35
C ASN A 160 -15.34 6.19 3.82
N LEU A 161 -14.51 5.88 2.83
CA LEU A 161 -13.59 6.84 2.24
C LEU A 161 -14.34 7.75 1.25
N LYS A 162 -14.15 9.06 1.39
CA LYS A 162 -14.73 10.09 0.50
C LYS A 162 -13.69 10.95 -0.21
N LYS A 163 -12.43 10.84 0.21
CA LYS A 163 -11.33 11.61 -0.36
C LYS A 163 -10.87 10.97 -1.66
N PRO A 164 -10.38 11.77 -2.62
CA PRO A 164 -9.83 11.22 -3.84
C PRO A 164 -8.51 10.51 -3.59
N LEU A 165 -8.19 9.66 -4.56
CA LEU A 165 -6.98 8.88 -4.59
C LEU A 165 -5.75 9.75 -4.88
N PRO A 166 -4.63 9.58 -4.14
CA PRO A 166 -3.42 10.38 -4.34
C PRO A 166 -2.72 10.20 -5.68
N LEU A 167 -2.89 9.04 -6.29
CA LEU A 167 -2.29 8.68 -7.57
C LEU A 167 -3.40 8.33 -8.54
N TYR A 168 -3.26 8.82 -9.76
CA TYR A 168 -3.99 8.35 -10.92
C TYR A 168 -3.12 7.34 -11.64
N VAL A 169 -3.67 6.15 -11.90
CA VAL A 169 -2.92 5.06 -12.51
C VAL A 169 -3.70 4.49 -13.67
N LYS A 170 -3.01 4.30 -14.80
CA LYS A 170 -3.51 3.62 -16.00
C LYS A 170 -2.59 2.49 -16.39
N SER A 171 -3.15 1.44 -16.99
CA SER A 171 -2.37 0.41 -17.65
C SER A 171 -3.07 -0.07 -18.91
N SER A 172 -2.29 -0.31 -19.96
CA SER A 172 -2.80 -0.82 -21.22
C SER A 172 -1.82 -1.78 -21.89
N ILE A 173 -2.38 -2.62 -22.75
CA ILE A 173 -1.68 -3.57 -23.60
C ILE A 173 -2.06 -3.24 -25.03
N THR A 174 -1.09 -2.87 -25.85
CA THR A 174 -1.29 -2.58 -27.27
C THR A 174 -0.67 -3.68 -28.12
N LEU A 175 -1.51 -4.35 -28.91
CA LEU A 175 -1.09 -5.34 -29.90
C LEU A 175 -0.85 -4.61 -31.23
N HIS A 176 0.41 -4.31 -31.53
CA HIS A 176 0.80 -3.65 -32.79
C HIS A 176 0.76 -4.63 -33.97
N SER A 177 1.11 -5.88 -33.70
CA SER A 177 0.95 -7.04 -34.61
C SER A 177 0.91 -8.33 -33.77
N GLU A 178 0.69 -9.48 -34.40
CA GLU A 178 0.75 -10.79 -33.72
C GLU A 178 2.07 -11.04 -32.99
N GLN A 179 3.16 -10.43 -33.48
CA GLN A 179 4.49 -10.61 -32.92
C GLN A 179 4.98 -9.41 -32.12
N ARG A 180 4.28 -8.29 -32.09
CA ARG A 180 4.76 -7.08 -31.41
C ARG A 180 3.74 -6.54 -30.43
N ILE A 181 4.11 -6.58 -29.15
CA ILE A 181 3.26 -6.22 -28.03
C ILE A 181 3.92 -5.10 -27.23
N GLU A 182 3.12 -4.12 -26.85
CA GLU A 182 3.52 -3.06 -25.95
C GLU A 182 2.67 -3.10 -24.68
N LEU A 183 3.32 -3.26 -23.54
CA LEU A 183 2.73 -3.11 -22.22
C LEU A 183 3.08 -1.72 -21.71
N ARG A 184 2.09 -0.95 -21.30
CA ARG A 184 2.28 0.42 -20.81
C ARG A 184 1.59 0.62 -19.47
N ALA A 185 2.23 1.38 -18.60
CA ALA A 185 1.62 1.90 -17.39
C ALA A 185 1.98 3.37 -17.20
N GLU A 186 1.04 4.13 -16.65
CA GLU A 186 1.21 5.54 -16.33
C GLU A 186 0.80 5.79 -14.89
N ILE A 187 1.65 6.49 -14.13
CA ILE A 187 1.37 6.93 -12.77
C ILE A 187 1.49 8.46 -12.74
N GLN A 188 0.41 9.13 -12.36
CA GLN A 188 0.34 10.58 -12.25
C GLN A 188 -0.10 10.99 -10.84
N LEU A 189 0.42 12.12 -10.36
CA LEU A 189 0.03 12.67 -9.07
C LEU A 189 -1.36 13.34 -9.16
N CYS A 190 -2.19 13.12 -8.15
CA CYS A 190 -3.41 13.89 -7.95
C CYS A 190 -3.04 15.33 -7.55
N GLN A 191 -3.61 16.31 -8.25
CA GLN A 191 -3.27 17.74 -8.08
C GLN A 191 -4.02 18.43 -6.94
N GLU A 192 -4.74 17.70 -6.09
CA GLU A 192 -5.35 18.32 -4.92
C GLU A 192 -4.28 18.89 -3.98
N THR A 193 -4.38 20.20 -3.72
CA THR A 193 -3.42 20.97 -2.92
C THR A 193 -3.16 20.38 -1.53
N LYS A 194 -4.16 19.73 -0.92
CA LYS A 194 -4.01 19.05 0.37
C LYS A 194 -3.12 17.80 0.28
N MET A 195 -3.14 17.10 -0.84
CA MET A 195 -2.45 15.82 -1.04
C MET A 195 -1.07 15.99 -1.71
N ALA A 196 -0.86 17.06 -2.48
CA ALA A 196 0.39 17.30 -3.21
C ALA A 196 1.64 17.43 -2.30
N LYS A 197 1.46 17.86 -1.04
CA LYS A 197 2.57 18.08 -0.10
C LYS A 197 3.17 16.81 0.51
N TYR A 198 2.51 15.65 0.37
CA TYR A 198 2.96 14.41 0.99
C TYR A 198 3.72 13.54 -0.01
N ALA A 199 4.85 12.99 0.41
CA ALA A 199 5.58 12.02 -0.40
C ALA A 199 4.84 10.68 -0.43
N ARG A 200 4.88 10.02 -1.59
CA ARG A 200 4.48 8.62 -1.74
C ARG A 200 5.76 7.81 -1.73
N ASN A 201 5.90 6.89 -0.77
CA ASN A 201 7.08 6.05 -0.67
C ASN A 201 6.75 4.64 -1.15
N ASN A 202 7.80 3.91 -1.54
CA ASN A 202 7.75 2.49 -1.86
C ASN A 202 6.66 2.14 -2.87
N VAL A 203 6.56 2.92 -3.95
CA VAL A 203 5.54 2.68 -4.98
C VAL A 203 5.95 1.47 -5.80
N VAL A 204 5.12 0.44 -5.80
CA VAL A 204 5.33 -0.83 -6.48
C VAL A 204 4.16 -1.07 -7.41
N PHE A 205 4.38 -0.87 -8.70
CA PHE A 205 3.45 -1.27 -9.75
C PHE A 205 3.78 -2.69 -10.23
N GLN A 206 2.76 -3.50 -10.48
CA GLN A 206 2.87 -4.89 -10.87
C GLN A 206 1.92 -5.15 -12.03
N LEU A 207 2.44 -5.66 -13.15
CA LEU A 207 1.63 -6.16 -14.26
C LEU A 207 1.96 -7.64 -14.47
N PRO A 208 1.04 -8.56 -14.13
CA PRO A 208 1.20 -9.99 -14.39
C PRO A 208 1.49 -10.25 -15.86
N ILE A 209 2.33 -11.25 -16.14
CA ILE A 209 2.60 -11.71 -17.51
C ILE A 209 2.29 -13.20 -17.63
N PRO A 210 1.94 -13.70 -18.83
CA PRO A 210 1.77 -15.13 -19.06
C PRO A 210 3.06 -15.88 -18.79
N GLU A 211 2.94 -17.10 -18.25
CA GLU A 211 4.10 -17.96 -18.00
C GLU A 211 4.89 -18.25 -19.28
N THR A 212 4.19 -18.38 -20.40
CA THR A 212 4.78 -18.60 -21.73
C THR A 212 5.68 -17.45 -22.18
N TRP A 213 5.50 -16.23 -21.64
CA TRP A 213 6.33 -15.07 -21.96
C TRP A 213 7.56 -14.94 -21.07
N VAL A 214 7.61 -15.63 -19.92
CA VAL A 214 8.71 -15.53 -18.94
C VAL A 214 10.11 -15.69 -19.55
N PRO A 215 10.36 -16.63 -20.50
CA PRO A 215 11.67 -16.76 -21.14
C PRO A 215 12.14 -15.48 -21.85
N LEU A 216 11.22 -14.65 -22.36
CA LEU A 216 11.53 -13.38 -23.03
C LEU A 216 12.16 -12.36 -22.06
N PHE A 217 11.88 -12.50 -20.76
CA PHE A 217 12.37 -11.59 -19.71
C PHE A 217 13.71 -12.01 -19.13
N ARG A 218 14.30 -13.13 -19.59
CA ARG A 218 15.56 -13.65 -19.04
C ARG A 218 16.73 -13.41 -19.98
N THR A 219 17.87 -13.05 -19.43
CA THR A 219 19.15 -13.01 -20.16
C THR A 219 20.06 -14.13 -19.67
N ALA A 220 20.54 -14.95 -20.60
CA ALA A 220 21.53 -15.99 -20.32
C ALA A 220 22.92 -15.37 -20.12
N LYS A 221 23.68 -15.91 -19.15
CA LYS A 221 25.13 -15.67 -19.02
C LYS A 221 25.88 -16.95 -19.36
N LEU A 222 27.08 -16.78 -19.94
CA LEU A 222 28.05 -17.84 -20.27
C LEU A 222 28.38 -18.82 -19.12
N PHE A 223 28.07 -18.48 -17.86
CA PHE A 223 28.38 -19.32 -16.67
C PHE A 223 27.15 -19.60 -15.78
N GLY A 224 25.96 -19.78 -16.38
CA GLY A 224 24.89 -20.59 -15.78
C GLY A 224 23.94 -19.93 -14.77
N ARG A 225 23.88 -18.59 -14.68
CA ARG A 225 22.79 -17.91 -13.96
C ARG A 225 22.05 -16.94 -14.88
N GLU A 226 20.82 -17.31 -15.23
CA GLU A 226 19.85 -16.42 -15.86
C GLU A 226 19.52 -15.25 -14.92
N LYS A 227 19.34 -14.05 -15.48
CA LYS A 227 18.87 -12.87 -14.73
C LYS A 227 17.76 -12.18 -15.49
N SER A 228 16.81 -11.60 -14.76
CA SER A 228 15.76 -10.78 -15.36
C SER A 228 16.33 -9.54 -16.04
N ILE A 229 15.79 -9.20 -17.21
CA ILE A 229 16.04 -7.94 -17.90
C ILE A 229 15.59 -6.79 -17.00
N LYS A 230 16.43 -5.76 -16.89
CA LYS A 230 16.17 -4.56 -16.09
C LYS A 230 15.90 -3.37 -16.99
N SER A 231 15.07 -2.45 -16.52
CA SER A 231 14.77 -1.19 -17.17
C SER A 231 16.02 -0.37 -17.44
N SER A 232 16.10 0.24 -18.61
CA SER A 232 17.21 1.12 -18.99
C SER A 232 16.94 2.58 -18.60
N LYS A 233 17.95 3.31 -18.09
CA LYS A 233 17.85 4.74 -17.73
C LYS A 233 19.04 5.57 -18.22
N GLY A 234 18.77 6.80 -18.68
CA GLY A 234 19.79 7.85 -18.90
C GLY A 234 21.02 7.41 -19.71
N LYS A 235 22.22 7.86 -19.34
CA LYS A 235 23.49 7.50 -20.03
C LYS A 235 23.78 5.99 -20.05
N GLN A 236 23.20 5.21 -19.11
CA GLN A 236 23.31 3.74 -19.10
C GLN A 236 22.33 3.06 -20.07
N ALA A 237 21.34 3.79 -20.60
CA ALA A 237 20.40 3.25 -21.58
C ALA A 237 21.09 2.82 -22.87
N ALA A 238 22.12 3.56 -23.32
CA ALA A 238 22.91 3.16 -24.49
C ALA A 238 23.69 1.85 -24.26
N GLY A 239 24.27 1.66 -23.07
CA GLY A 239 25.00 0.44 -22.70
C GLY A 239 24.10 -0.78 -22.43
N ILE A 240 22.87 -0.56 -21.96
CA ILE A 240 21.86 -1.62 -21.81
C ILE A 240 21.28 -1.98 -23.19
N LYS A 241 20.93 -1.00 -24.03
CA LYS A 241 20.46 -1.21 -25.41
C LYS A 241 21.50 -1.95 -26.26
N SER A 242 22.80 -1.66 -26.11
CA SER A 242 23.85 -2.37 -26.86
C SER A 242 24.02 -3.84 -26.45
N ARG A 243 23.79 -4.17 -25.16
CA ARG A 243 23.79 -5.56 -24.64
C ARG A 243 22.51 -6.33 -24.97
N LEU A 244 21.42 -5.63 -25.21
CA LEU A 244 20.11 -6.18 -25.56
C LEU A 244 19.86 -6.23 -27.09
N LYS A 245 20.90 -6.10 -27.93
CA LYS A 245 20.77 -6.07 -29.39
C LYS A 245 20.03 -7.27 -30.01
N HIS A 246 19.95 -8.40 -29.30
CA HIS A 246 19.20 -9.60 -29.69
C HIS A 246 18.07 -9.96 -28.71
N SER A 247 17.77 -9.07 -27.76
CA SER A 247 16.71 -9.30 -26.78
C SER A 247 15.36 -9.04 -27.41
N ARG A 248 14.46 -10.01 -27.28
CA ARG A 248 13.06 -9.91 -27.69
C ARG A 248 12.19 -9.12 -26.69
N CYS A 249 12.79 -8.60 -25.63
CA CYS A 249 12.15 -7.79 -24.61
C CYS A 249 12.98 -6.53 -24.33
N SER A 250 12.31 -5.37 -24.29
CA SER A 250 12.89 -4.09 -23.89
C SER A 250 12.00 -3.41 -22.85
N ILE A 251 12.57 -3.04 -21.70
CA ILE A 251 11.88 -2.35 -20.62
C ILE A 251 12.46 -0.94 -20.46
N ALA A 252 11.59 0.07 -20.45
CA ALA A 252 11.93 1.46 -20.20
C ALA A 252 11.01 1.99 -19.09
N ALA A 253 11.60 2.65 -18.09
CA ALA A 253 10.88 3.28 -17.00
C ALA A 253 11.39 4.70 -16.80
N SER A 254 10.50 5.68 -16.71
CA SER A 254 10.87 7.09 -16.52
C SER A 254 11.54 7.33 -15.16
N LEU A 255 11.07 6.62 -14.12
CA LEU A 255 11.55 6.69 -12.75
C LEU A 255 11.74 5.29 -12.16
N GLY A 256 12.38 5.17 -11.00
CA GLY A 256 12.56 3.88 -10.33
C GLY A 256 13.36 2.82 -11.11
N THR A 257 13.04 1.55 -10.90
CA THR A 257 13.58 0.42 -11.67
C THR A 257 12.47 -0.57 -11.97
N ALA A 258 12.47 -1.16 -13.16
CA ALA A 258 11.51 -2.20 -13.52
C ALA A 258 12.20 -3.47 -14.02
N LYS A 259 11.64 -4.62 -13.68
CA LYS A 259 12.11 -5.95 -14.12
C LYS A 259 11.02 -6.99 -13.88
N TYR A 260 11.14 -8.14 -14.53
CA TYR A 260 10.35 -9.31 -14.13
C TYR A 260 10.82 -9.85 -12.77
N GLU A 261 9.88 -10.07 -11.85
CA GLU A 261 10.10 -10.68 -10.54
C GLU A 261 9.27 -11.98 -10.46
N PRO A 262 9.91 -13.17 -10.43
CA PRO A 262 9.22 -14.46 -10.40
C PRO A 262 8.24 -14.60 -9.24
N GLU A 263 8.56 -14.02 -8.08
CA GLU A 263 7.74 -14.05 -6.87
C GLU A 263 6.38 -13.36 -7.03
N TYR A 264 6.27 -12.44 -7.99
CA TYR A 264 5.02 -11.79 -8.39
C TYR A 264 4.47 -12.34 -9.71
N SER A 265 5.23 -13.17 -10.43
CA SER A 265 4.93 -13.58 -11.81
C SER A 265 4.57 -12.39 -12.71
N ALA A 266 5.24 -11.26 -12.48
CA ALA A 266 4.86 -9.97 -13.03
C ALA A 266 6.09 -9.13 -13.41
N ILE A 267 5.88 -8.17 -14.31
CA ILE A 267 6.77 -7.02 -14.43
C ILE A 267 6.50 -6.12 -13.24
N VAL A 268 7.52 -5.93 -12.40
CA VAL A 268 7.45 -5.10 -11.21
C VAL A 268 8.24 -3.83 -11.43
N TRP A 269 7.59 -2.69 -11.24
CA TRP A 269 8.17 -1.36 -11.32
C TRP A 269 8.19 -0.72 -9.94
N ARG A 270 9.39 -0.54 -9.38
CA ARG A 270 9.63 -0.01 -8.04
C ARG A 270 10.14 1.43 -8.12
N ILE A 271 9.48 2.33 -7.40
CA ILE A 271 9.86 3.73 -7.24
C ILE A 271 9.95 4.02 -5.74
N ASP A 272 11.17 4.19 -5.23
CA ASP A 272 11.44 4.37 -3.79
C ASP A 272 10.66 5.56 -3.22
N LYS A 273 10.59 6.63 -3.99
CA LYS A 273 9.88 7.85 -3.63
C LYS A 273 9.32 8.51 -4.89
N LEU A 274 8.00 8.72 -4.91
CA LEU A 274 7.33 9.69 -5.77
C LEU A 274 7.10 11.02 -5.02
N PRO A 275 8.10 11.91 -5.02
CA PRO A 275 7.88 13.36 -4.85
C PRO A 275 8.93 14.19 -5.60
N LEU A 276 8.55 15.14 -6.45
CA LEU A 276 9.56 16.03 -7.03
C LEU A 276 9.04 17.44 -7.33
N ILE A 277 8.93 18.26 -6.27
CA ILE A 277 9.29 19.67 -6.39
C ILE A 277 10.83 19.70 -6.37
N GLN A 278 11.49 19.40 -7.50
CA GLN A 278 12.92 19.71 -7.81
C GLN A 278 13.43 18.91 -9.02
N SER A 279 12.89 19.16 -10.22
CA SER A 279 13.60 19.01 -11.51
C SER A 279 12.77 19.71 -12.58
N ASN A 280 13.33 20.00 -13.76
CA ASN A 280 12.66 20.68 -14.88
C ASN A 280 11.46 19.91 -15.49
N ILE A 281 10.95 18.88 -14.82
CA ILE A 281 9.80 18.09 -15.22
C ILE A 281 8.60 18.64 -14.45
N PRO A 282 7.53 19.09 -15.13
CA PRO A 282 6.39 19.64 -14.43
C PRO A 282 5.74 18.55 -13.57
N VAL A 283 5.30 18.93 -12.37
CA VAL A 283 4.86 18.03 -11.28
C VAL A 283 3.69 17.11 -11.71
N ASP A 284 3.00 17.50 -12.77
CA ASP A 284 1.84 16.86 -13.37
C ASP A 284 2.18 15.86 -14.49
N ALA A 285 3.44 15.78 -14.93
CA ALA A 285 3.82 14.87 -16.01
C ALA A 285 3.69 13.41 -15.55
N PRO A 286 2.97 12.56 -16.30
CA PRO A 286 2.83 11.15 -15.95
C PRO A 286 4.20 10.48 -16.01
N GLN A 287 4.49 9.67 -14.99
CA GLN A 287 5.61 8.76 -15.00
C GLN A 287 5.20 7.49 -15.74
N THR A 288 6.06 6.98 -16.61
CA THR A 288 5.70 5.91 -17.53
C THR A 288 6.60 4.69 -17.37
N LEU A 289 5.98 3.52 -17.54
CA LEU A 289 6.63 2.25 -17.78
C LEU A 289 6.19 1.77 -19.16
N THR A 290 7.14 1.36 -19.99
CA THR A 290 6.90 0.72 -21.27
C THR A 290 7.72 -0.56 -21.36
N CYS A 291 7.06 -1.67 -21.66
CA CYS A 291 7.69 -2.93 -21.99
C CYS A 291 7.29 -3.33 -23.40
N LEU A 292 8.27 -3.45 -24.29
CA LEU A 292 8.08 -3.91 -25.65
C LEU A 292 8.53 -5.36 -25.74
N LEU A 293 7.65 -6.21 -26.29
CA LEU A 293 7.89 -7.63 -26.52
C LEU A 293 7.78 -7.94 -28.01
N GLU A 294 8.73 -8.72 -28.49
CA GLU A 294 8.74 -9.32 -29.82
C GLU A 294 8.51 -10.83 -29.68
N LEU A 295 7.30 -11.33 -29.89
CA LEU A 295 6.99 -12.74 -29.75
C LEU A 295 7.63 -13.57 -30.89
N PRO A 296 8.31 -14.69 -30.59
CA PRO A 296 8.74 -15.66 -31.61
C PRO A 296 7.58 -16.22 -32.41
N ALA A 297 7.85 -16.73 -33.61
CA ALA A 297 6.85 -17.48 -34.37
C ALA A 297 6.34 -18.67 -33.54
N GLY A 298 5.02 -18.83 -33.47
CA GLY A 298 4.34 -19.86 -32.67
C GLY A 298 4.13 -19.50 -31.20
N LEU A 299 4.60 -18.35 -30.73
CA LEU A 299 4.19 -17.80 -29.43
C LEU A 299 3.13 -16.73 -29.66
N GLU A 300 1.93 -16.96 -29.16
CA GLU A 300 0.80 -16.06 -29.33
C GLU A 300 0.37 -15.45 -27.98
N VAL A 301 -0.50 -14.44 -28.05
CA VAL A 301 -1.19 -13.90 -26.88
C VAL A 301 -2.27 -14.92 -26.48
N PRO A 302 -2.31 -15.39 -25.22
CA PRO A 302 -3.40 -16.26 -24.79
C PRO A 302 -4.75 -15.56 -24.98
N ASP A 303 -5.76 -16.27 -25.49
CA ASP A 303 -7.08 -15.71 -25.81
C ASP A 303 -7.80 -15.15 -24.58
N ASP A 304 -7.53 -15.71 -23.41
CA ASP A 304 -8.07 -15.34 -22.11
C ASP A 304 -7.19 -14.34 -21.33
N TYR A 305 -6.15 -13.79 -21.97
CA TYR A 305 -5.22 -12.89 -21.31
C TYR A 305 -5.84 -11.51 -21.05
N GLN A 306 -6.49 -11.39 -19.88
CA GLN A 306 -7.05 -10.16 -19.33
C GLN A 306 -6.46 -9.93 -17.93
N PRO A 307 -5.19 -9.49 -17.84
CA PRO A 307 -4.57 -9.27 -16.54
C PRO A 307 -5.17 -8.05 -15.86
N HIS A 308 -5.05 -8.02 -14.54
CA HIS A 308 -5.21 -6.82 -13.74
C HIS A 308 -3.83 -6.37 -13.25
N ALA A 309 -3.58 -5.07 -13.28
CA ALA A 309 -2.39 -4.50 -12.68
C ALA A 309 -2.64 -4.16 -11.21
N GLU A 310 -1.60 -4.21 -10.40
CA GLU A 310 -1.66 -3.83 -8.99
C GLU A 310 -0.67 -2.71 -8.68
N VAL A 311 -1.07 -1.80 -7.80
CA VAL A 311 -0.18 -0.76 -7.25
C VAL A 311 -0.26 -0.74 -5.74
N GLU A 312 0.90 -0.75 -5.10
CA GLU A 312 1.04 -0.60 -3.65
C GLU A 312 1.96 0.56 -3.33
N TYR A 313 1.60 1.39 -2.36
CA TYR A 313 2.46 2.46 -1.84
C TYR A 313 2.01 2.96 -0.47
N ASP A 314 2.88 3.69 0.22
CA ASP A 314 2.57 4.32 1.50
C ASP A 314 2.65 5.86 1.45
N VAL A 315 1.83 6.49 2.28
CA VAL A 315 1.85 7.93 2.55
C VAL A 315 1.87 8.13 4.06
N SER A 316 2.87 8.84 4.55
CA SER A 316 2.98 9.17 5.97
C SER A 316 2.12 10.39 6.33
N TYR A 317 1.68 10.47 7.60
CA TYR A 317 1.04 11.63 8.22
C TYR A 317 -0.38 12.02 7.75
N VAL A 318 -0.91 11.41 6.69
CA VAL A 318 -2.30 11.64 6.26
C VAL A 318 -3.04 10.34 6.13
N LEU A 319 -4.18 10.30 6.81
CA LEU A 319 -5.15 9.22 6.72
C LEU A 319 -6.29 9.61 5.76
N LEU A 320 -6.80 8.66 4.99
CA LEU A 320 -8.00 8.89 4.18
C LEU A 320 -9.25 8.91 5.06
N SER A 321 -9.26 8.09 6.10
CA SER A 321 -10.35 7.92 7.05
C SER A 321 -10.55 9.10 8.00
N ASP A 322 -9.59 10.03 8.08
CA ASP A 322 -9.53 11.08 9.11
C ASP A 322 -9.45 10.58 10.56
N THR A 323 -9.12 9.30 10.76
CA THR A 323 -8.98 8.73 12.10
C THR A 323 -7.91 9.47 12.89
N THR A 324 -8.28 9.94 14.07
CA THR A 324 -7.39 10.71 14.95
C THR A 324 -7.47 10.16 16.36
N VAL A 325 -6.31 9.83 16.94
CA VAL A 325 -6.18 9.51 18.35
C VAL A 325 -6.26 10.81 19.15
N ILE A 326 -7.36 10.99 19.88
CA ILE A 326 -7.58 12.15 20.75
C ILE A 326 -6.80 12.00 22.04
N ALA A 327 -6.88 10.81 22.65
CA ALA A 327 -6.22 10.53 23.91
C ALA A 327 -5.98 9.04 24.10
N VAL A 328 -4.92 8.73 24.83
CA VAL A 328 -4.73 7.46 25.49
C VAL A 328 -4.71 7.73 26.98
N LYS A 329 -5.61 7.13 27.74
CA LYS A 329 -5.65 7.25 29.21
C LYS A 329 -5.17 5.95 29.84
N VAL A 330 -4.47 6.07 30.95
CA VAL A 330 -3.96 4.95 31.74
C VAL A 330 -4.31 5.25 33.19
N SER A 331 -4.91 4.29 33.89
CA SER A 331 -5.40 4.44 35.26
C SER A 331 -4.29 4.53 36.32
N ASN A 332 -3.04 4.22 35.95
CA ASN A 332 -1.87 4.37 36.82
C ASN A 332 -1.70 5.80 37.34
N LYS A 333 -1.12 5.92 38.55
CA LYS A 333 -0.70 7.21 39.10
C LYS A 333 0.39 7.88 38.24
N ASN A 334 1.25 7.08 37.63
CA ASN A 334 2.29 7.56 36.72
C ASN A 334 1.68 7.81 35.34
N ILE A 335 1.81 9.04 34.84
CA ILE A 335 1.35 9.39 33.49
C ILE A 335 2.40 8.90 32.49
N PRO A 336 2.06 7.98 31.57
CA PRO A 336 3.01 7.49 30.58
C PRO A 336 3.31 8.54 29.52
N GLU A 337 4.49 8.46 28.91
CA GLU A 337 4.74 9.12 27.63
C GLU A 337 3.95 8.43 26.52
N LYS A 338 3.46 9.22 25.56
CA LYS A 338 2.53 8.75 24.53
C LYS A 338 3.02 9.16 23.16
N TRP A 339 3.07 8.19 22.25
CA TRP A 339 3.50 8.39 20.88
C TRP A 339 2.40 7.89 19.94
N VAL A 340 2.14 8.64 18.87
CA VAL A 340 1.18 8.24 17.85
C VAL A 340 1.83 8.33 16.48
N CYS A 341 1.74 7.26 15.70
CA CYS A 341 2.20 7.21 14.33
C CYS A 341 1.00 7.00 13.40
N TYR A 342 0.98 7.72 12.29
CA TYR A 342 -0.06 7.65 11.28
C TYR A 342 0.54 7.25 9.93
N ARG A 343 0.01 6.17 9.35
CA ARG A 343 0.42 5.68 8.04
C ARG A 343 -0.79 5.31 7.22
N ALA A 344 -0.86 5.81 5.99
CA ALA A 344 -1.82 5.35 5.00
C ALA A 344 -1.15 4.42 4.00
N LEU A 345 -1.79 3.28 3.75
CA LEU A 345 -1.39 2.26 2.79
C LEU A 345 -2.42 2.24 1.67
N TYR A 346 -1.97 2.16 0.42
CA TYR A 346 -2.84 2.17 -0.74
C TYR A 346 -2.59 0.92 -1.56
N HIS A 347 -3.66 0.19 -1.89
CA HIS A 347 -3.66 -0.98 -2.74
C HIS A 347 -4.66 -0.74 -3.86
N TYR A 348 -4.17 -0.55 -5.09
CA TYR A 348 -5.02 -0.38 -6.26
C TYR A 348 -5.02 -1.66 -7.08
N HIS A 349 -6.20 -2.08 -7.48
CA HIS A 349 -6.42 -3.11 -8.49
C HIS A 349 -6.95 -2.42 -9.74
N ILE A 350 -6.25 -2.57 -10.86
CA ILE A 350 -6.44 -1.74 -12.05
C ILE A 350 -6.76 -2.68 -13.21
N GLU A 351 -7.90 -2.48 -13.85
CA GLU A 351 -8.20 -3.14 -15.12
C GLU A 351 -7.18 -2.70 -16.19
N VAL A 352 -6.81 -3.61 -17.09
CA VAL A 352 -5.83 -3.33 -18.12
C VAL A 352 -6.55 -3.24 -19.46
N ASP A 353 -6.48 -2.08 -20.11
CA ASP A 353 -7.12 -1.89 -21.42
C ASP A 353 -6.32 -2.62 -22.50
N VAL A 354 -6.97 -3.54 -23.23
CA VAL A 354 -6.34 -4.27 -24.34
C VAL A 354 -6.76 -3.63 -25.67
N CYS A 355 -5.84 -2.91 -26.28
CA CYS A 355 -6.00 -2.27 -27.58
C CYS A 355 -5.42 -3.16 -28.69
N ARG A 356 -6.25 -3.56 -29.65
CA ARG A 356 -5.78 -4.18 -30.90
C ARG A 356 -5.53 -3.04 -31.89
N GLY A 357 -4.29 -2.91 -32.39
CA GLY A 357 -3.97 -1.92 -33.40
C GLY A 357 -4.95 -2.05 -34.57
N SER A 358 -5.62 -0.96 -34.93
CA SER A 358 -6.42 -0.94 -36.14
C SER A 358 -5.50 -1.23 -37.32
N SER A 359 -5.84 -2.25 -38.11
CA SER A 359 -5.26 -2.47 -39.43
C SER A 359 -5.68 -1.33 -40.36
N GLY A 360 -5.15 -0.13 -40.11
CA GLY A 360 -5.23 1.01 -41.01
C GLY A 360 -4.04 0.98 -41.97
N PRO A 361 -4.22 1.35 -43.24
CA PRO A 361 -3.17 1.22 -44.24
C PRO A 361 -1.93 2.02 -43.82
N ILE A 362 -0.78 1.35 -43.88
CA ILE A 362 0.54 1.99 -43.82
C ILE A 362 0.54 3.04 -44.93
N ARG A 363 0.42 4.31 -44.59
CA ARG A 363 0.79 5.37 -45.52
C ARG A 363 2.29 5.30 -45.66
N ASP A 364 2.74 4.73 -46.78
CA ASP A 364 4.08 4.92 -47.28
C ASP A 364 4.38 6.42 -47.24
N VAL A 365 5.27 6.81 -46.33
CA VAL A 365 5.90 8.13 -46.40
C VAL A 365 6.90 8.01 -47.54
N GLY A 366 6.38 8.19 -48.75
CA GLY A 366 7.15 8.22 -49.98
C GLY A 366 8.31 9.20 -49.82
N CYS A 367 9.50 8.69 -50.05
CA CYS A 367 10.72 9.46 -50.20
C CYS A 367 10.56 10.37 -51.42
N THR A 368 10.15 11.62 -51.23
CA THR A 368 10.29 12.65 -52.27
C THR A 368 11.73 13.11 -52.28
N GLN A 369 12.53 12.51 -53.16
CA GLN A 369 13.64 13.21 -53.79
C GLN A 369 13.04 14.21 -54.79
N GLN A 370 13.34 15.49 -54.60
CA GLN A 370 13.68 16.44 -55.67
C GLN A 370 14.48 17.58 -55.06
#